data_AF-A0A0L6CHF6-F1
#
_entry.id   AF-A0A0L6CHF6-F1
#
_cell.length_a   1.000
_cell.length_b   1.000
_cell.length_c   1.000
_cell.angle_alpha   90.00
_cell.angle_beta   90.00
_cell.angle_gamma   90.00
#
_symmetry.space_group_name_H-M   'P 1'
#
loop_
_entity.id
_entity.type
_entity.pdbx_description
1 polymer ?
#
loop_
_entity_poly.entity_id
_entity_poly.type
_entity_poly.pdbx_seq_one_letter_code
_entity_poly.pdbx_strand_id
1 'polypeptide(L)'
;MDELRALLHRVDTKKFGAGDLSAHPPRVEVDMACSIVTARVEELERDPDGCRLETLSVVESSRLQVVIAALEYFALEHDVIPDSRPTGHVDDMTIVHWAIGMVQRQLPVQPQSAPPADQP
;
A
#
# COMPACT_ATOMS: atom_id res chain seq x y z
N MET A 1 3.60 -13.24 9.99
CA MET A 1 4.91 -12.57 9.79
C MET A 1 5.55 -13.03 8.50
N ASP A 2 5.81 -14.33 8.35
CA ASP A 2 6.38 -14.90 7.12
C ASP A 2 5.53 -14.62 5.87
N GLU A 3 4.20 -14.61 6.01
CA GLU A 3 3.26 -14.30 4.92
C GLU A 3 3.37 -12.87 4.41
N LEU A 4 3.54 -11.88 5.30
CA LEU A 4 3.70 -10.46 4.90
C LEU A 4 5.05 -10.22 4.23
N ARG A 5 6.11 -10.86 4.73
CA ARG A 5 7.44 -10.82 4.10
C ARG A 5 7.41 -11.50 2.73
N ALA A 6 6.72 -12.64 2.61
CA ALA A 6 6.53 -13.32 1.33
C ALA A 6 5.70 -12.50 0.34
N LEU A 7 4.66 -11.78 0.82
CA LEU A 7 3.90 -10.85 0.00
C LEU A 7 4.79 -9.74 -0.57
N LEU A 8 5.56 -9.05 0.27
CA LEU A 8 6.49 -8.00 -0.17
C LEU A 8 7.48 -8.52 -1.22
N HIS A 9 8.02 -9.73 -1.03
CA HIS A 9 8.91 -10.34 -2.02
C HIS A 9 8.22 -10.65 -3.35
N ARG A 10 6.97 -11.13 -3.34
CA ARG A 10 6.19 -11.37 -4.56
C ARG A 10 5.91 -10.07 -5.32
N VAL A 11 5.60 -9.00 -4.60
CA VAL A 11 5.38 -7.67 -5.19
C VAL A 11 6.67 -7.16 -5.85
N ASP A 12 7.81 -7.26 -5.18
CA ASP A 12 9.13 -6.82 -5.68
C ASP A 12 9.60 -7.62 -6.91
N THR A 13 9.27 -8.90 -6.96
CA THR A 13 9.69 -9.79 -8.05
C THR A 13 8.70 -9.88 -9.21
N LYS A 14 7.52 -9.25 -9.11
CA LYS A 14 6.50 -9.27 -10.18
C LYS A 14 7.04 -8.59 -11.43
N LYS A 15 7.10 -9.35 -12.53
CA LYS A 15 7.50 -8.86 -13.85
C LYS A 15 6.25 -8.53 -14.67
N PHE A 16 6.25 -7.35 -15.29
CA PHE A 16 5.18 -6.95 -16.20
C PHE A 16 5.58 -7.27 -17.64
N GLY A 17 4.66 -7.90 -18.38
CA GLY A 17 4.88 -8.29 -19.78
C GLY A 17 5.14 -7.13 -20.75
N ALA A 18 4.99 -5.88 -20.31
CA ALA A 18 5.16 -4.67 -21.13
C ALA A 18 6.38 -3.79 -20.74
N GLY A 19 7.19 -4.19 -19.76
CA GLY A 19 8.37 -3.41 -19.33
C GLY A 19 8.43 -3.20 -17.82
N ASP A 20 9.62 -2.82 -17.36
CA ASP A 20 9.96 -2.68 -15.94
C ASP A 20 9.16 -1.56 -15.25
N LEU A 21 8.68 -1.81 -14.02
CA LEU A 21 7.89 -0.86 -13.21
C LEU A 21 8.59 0.49 -13.00
N SER A 22 9.90 0.51 -13.17
CA SER A 22 10.75 1.68 -13.02
C SER A 22 10.39 2.86 -13.93
N ALA A 23 9.65 2.64 -15.02
CA ALA A 23 9.26 3.68 -15.97
C ALA A 23 7.89 4.34 -15.70
N HIS A 24 7.13 3.89 -14.69
CA HIS A 24 5.73 4.26 -14.52
C HIS A 24 5.49 5.13 -13.26
N PRO A 25 4.88 6.34 -13.40
CA PRO A 25 4.50 7.21 -12.27
C PRO A 25 3.76 6.53 -11.10
N PRO A 26 2.89 5.52 -11.34
CA PRO A 26 2.19 4.77 -10.28
C PRO A 26 3.07 3.94 -9.33
N ARG A 27 4.39 3.82 -9.58
CA ARG A 27 5.29 3.04 -8.71
C ARG A 27 5.34 3.60 -7.29
N VAL A 28 5.17 4.91 -7.12
CA VAL A 28 5.21 5.57 -5.80
C VAL A 28 4.12 5.03 -4.88
N GLU A 29 2.93 4.73 -5.39
CA GLU A 29 1.84 4.16 -4.61
C GLU A 29 2.09 2.70 -4.20
N VAL A 30 2.74 1.92 -5.06
CA VAL A 30 3.19 0.56 -4.70
C VAL A 30 4.26 0.62 -3.62
N ASP A 31 5.22 1.54 -3.75
CA ASP A 31 6.28 1.75 -2.76
C ASP A 31 5.70 2.22 -1.40
N MET A 32 4.69 3.10 -1.44
CA MET A 32 3.94 3.53 -0.25
C MET A 32 3.19 2.36 0.40
N ALA A 33 2.51 1.53 -0.39
CA ALA A 33 1.81 0.35 0.12
C ALA A 33 2.79 -0.64 0.76
N CYS A 34 3.92 -0.89 0.10
CA CYS A 34 4.99 -1.74 0.64
C CYS A 34 5.58 -1.15 1.93
N SER A 35 5.71 0.17 2.03
CA SER A 35 6.21 0.86 3.23
C SER A 35 5.25 0.71 4.41
N ILE A 36 3.93 0.80 4.18
CA ILE A 36 2.91 0.58 5.22
C ILE A 36 3.02 -0.85 5.77
N VAL A 37 3.12 -1.85 4.89
CA VAL A 37 3.26 -3.25 5.30
C VAL A 37 4.62 -3.51 5.97
N THR A 38 5.69 -2.89 5.50
CA THR A 38 7.03 -2.98 6.10
C THR A 38 7.04 -2.42 7.52
N ALA A 39 6.51 -1.21 7.72
CA ALA A 39 6.38 -0.61 9.04
C ALA A 39 5.62 -1.54 9.99
N ARG A 40 4.56 -2.18 9.49
CA ARG A 40 3.79 -3.14 10.28
C ARG A 40 4.59 -4.39 10.65
N VAL A 41 5.37 -4.93 9.72
CA VAL A 41 6.28 -6.05 10.01
C VAL A 41 7.28 -5.65 11.09
N GLU A 42 7.91 -4.48 10.98
CA GLU A 42 8.88 -4.00 11.97
C GLU A 42 8.27 -3.79 13.37
N GLU A 43 7.04 -3.28 13.45
CA GLU A 43 6.29 -3.17 14.70
C GLU A 43 6.07 -4.54 15.37
N LEU A 44 5.61 -5.52 14.58
CA LEU A 44 5.36 -6.88 15.06
C LEU A 44 6.64 -7.62 15.48
N GLU A 45 7.79 -7.27 14.90
CA GLU A 45 9.09 -7.83 15.31
C GLU A 45 9.62 -7.21 16.60
N ARG A 46 9.37 -5.92 16.79
CA ARG A 46 9.79 -5.21 18.00
C ARG A 46 8.98 -5.63 19.22
N ASP A 47 7.71 -5.93 19.03
CA ASP A 47 6.81 -6.39 20.09
C ASP A 47 5.76 -7.39 19.58
N PRO A 48 6.09 -8.70 19.59
CA PRO A 48 5.20 -9.75 19.08
C PRO A 48 3.90 -9.90 19.89
N ASP A 49 3.91 -9.50 21.16
CA ASP A 49 2.81 -9.72 22.10
C ASP A 49 1.98 -8.45 22.35
N GLY A 50 2.56 -7.25 22.24
CA GLY A 50 1.88 -5.98 22.49
C GLY A 50 1.23 -5.33 21.27
N CYS A 51 1.54 -5.78 20.05
CA CYS A 51 1.06 -5.13 18.82
C CYS A 51 0.29 -6.08 17.90
N ARG A 52 -0.59 -6.93 18.42
CA ARG A 52 -1.47 -7.77 17.58
C ARG A 52 -2.45 -6.91 16.77
N LEU A 53 -2.97 -7.42 15.65
CA LEU A 53 -4.04 -6.73 14.89
C LEU A 53 -5.22 -6.30 15.77
N GLU A 54 -5.46 -7.08 16.84
CA GLU A 54 -6.50 -6.87 17.85
C GLU A 54 -6.29 -5.61 18.71
N THR A 55 -5.07 -5.07 18.77
CA THR A 55 -4.75 -3.84 19.53
C THR A 55 -4.87 -2.58 18.68
N LEU A 56 -5.00 -2.71 17.37
CA LEU A 56 -5.30 -1.60 16.47
C LEU A 56 -6.77 -1.21 16.62
N SER A 57 -7.09 0.07 16.37
CA SER A 57 -8.49 0.43 16.21
C SER A 57 -9.10 -0.32 15.03
N VAL A 58 -10.42 -0.55 15.06
CA VAL A 58 -11.16 -1.19 13.96
C VAL A 58 -10.85 -0.53 12.60
N VAL A 59 -10.70 0.80 12.62
CA VAL A 59 -10.40 1.59 11.43
C VAL A 59 -8.98 1.33 10.93
N GLU A 60 -7.97 1.33 11.80
CA GLU A 60 -6.58 1.06 11.42
C GLU A 60 -6.40 -0.37 10.92
N SER A 61 -6.98 -1.34 11.62
CA SER A 61 -6.99 -2.75 11.21
C SER A 61 -7.62 -2.93 9.83
N SER A 62 -8.79 -2.32 9.59
CA SER A 62 -9.49 -2.42 8.31
C SER A 62 -8.68 -1.79 7.17
N ARG A 63 -8.04 -0.64 7.41
CA ARG A 63 -7.20 0.03 6.40
C ARG A 63 -5.99 -0.82 6.03
N LEU A 64 -5.29 -1.35 7.03
CA LEU A 64 -4.14 -2.22 6.82
C LEU A 64 -4.56 -3.47 6.02
N GLN A 65 -5.69 -4.08 6.35
CA GLN A 65 -6.24 -5.23 5.60
C GLN A 65 -6.54 -4.88 4.14
N VAL A 66 -7.09 -3.70 3.87
CA VAL A 66 -7.32 -3.25 2.48
C VAL A 66 -6.01 -3.05 1.72
N VAL A 67 -4.99 -2.47 2.34
CA VAL A 67 -3.66 -2.30 1.71
C VAL A 67 -3.03 -3.67 1.43
N ILE A 68 -3.11 -4.61 2.38
CA ILE A 68 -2.61 -5.97 2.20
C ILE A 68 -3.37 -6.65 1.05
N ALA A 69 -4.70 -6.61 1.04
CA ALA A 69 -5.51 -7.22 0.00
C ALA A 69 -5.22 -6.62 -1.40
N ALA A 70 -4.99 -5.31 -1.48
CA ALA A 70 -4.59 -4.66 -2.73
C ALA A 70 -3.22 -5.16 -3.22
N LEU A 71 -2.25 -5.32 -2.32
CA LEU A 71 -0.94 -5.89 -2.66
C LEU A 71 -1.02 -7.38 -3.00
N GLU A 72 -1.89 -8.14 -2.34
CA GLU A 72 -2.12 -9.55 -2.66
C GLU A 72 -2.69 -9.71 -4.05
N TYR A 73 -3.72 -8.92 -4.39
CA TYR A 73 -4.27 -8.88 -5.74
C TYR A 73 -3.19 -8.46 -6.75
N PHE A 74 -2.48 -7.38 -6.46
CA PHE A 74 -1.37 -6.91 -7.28
C PHE A 74 -0.28 -7.97 -7.46
N ALA A 75 -0.04 -8.86 -6.50
CA ALA A 75 1.01 -9.88 -6.60
C ALA A 75 0.59 -11.13 -7.38
N LEU A 76 -0.67 -11.26 -7.79
CA LEU A 76 -1.13 -12.42 -8.56
C LEU A 76 -0.56 -12.41 -9.98
N GLU A 77 -0.20 -13.60 -10.46
CA GLU A 77 0.30 -13.82 -11.83
C GLU A 77 -0.81 -13.76 -12.88
N HIS A 78 -2.05 -14.07 -12.48
CA HIS A 78 -3.22 -14.09 -13.34
C HIS A 78 -4.31 -13.23 -12.70
N ASP A 79 -4.96 -12.39 -13.50
CA ASP A 79 -6.11 -11.61 -13.04
C ASP A 79 -7.25 -12.56 -12.66
N VAL A 80 -7.75 -12.41 -11.43
CA VAL A 80 -8.94 -13.13 -10.96
C VAL A 80 -10.20 -12.59 -11.65
N ILE A 81 -10.14 -11.36 -12.16
CA ILE A 81 -11.17 -10.77 -13.01
C ILE A 81 -10.78 -11.02 -14.46
N PRO A 82 -11.47 -11.95 -15.17
CA PRO A 82 -11.16 -12.21 -16.56
C PRO A 82 -11.56 -11.00 -17.41
N ASP A 83 -10.59 -10.16 -17.79
CA ASP A 83 -10.76 -9.17 -18.84
C ASP A 83 -10.18 -9.71 -20.16
N SER A 84 -10.93 -9.50 -21.23
CA SER A 84 -10.56 -9.82 -22.61
C SER A 84 -9.52 -8.86 -23.20
N ARG A 85 -9.07 -7.88 -22.42
CA ARG A 85 -8.11 -6.83 -22.82
C ARG A 85 -6.72 -7.12 -22.26
N PRO A 86 -5.65 -6.72 -22.94
CA PRO A 86 -4.27 -6.89 -22.47
C PRO A 86 -3.89 -5.97 -21.29
N THR A 87 -4.85 -5.43 -20.54
CA THR A 87 -4.68 -4.31 -19.60
C THR A 87 -4.80 -4.67 -18.12
N GLY A 88 -4.66 -5.95 -17.74
CA GLY A 88 -4.68 -6.39 -16.32
C GLY A 88 -3.81 -5.55 -15.38
N HIS A 89 -2.64 -5.11 -15.88
CA HIS A 89 -1.76 -4.19 -15.16
C HIS A 89 -2.42 -2.87 -14.74
N VAL A 90 -3.30 -2.30 -15.58
CA VAL A 90 -3.99 -1.04 -15.29
C VAL A 90 -4.97 -1.22 -14.12
N ASP A 91 -5.64 -2.36 -14.07
CA ASP A 91 -6.60 -2.68 -13.01
C ASP A 91 -5.87 -2.94 -11.68
N ASP A 92 -4.78 -3.72 -11.71
CA ASP A 92 -3.88 -3.94 -10.58
C ASP A 92 -3.42 -2.60 -9.96
N MET A 93 -2.90 -1.70 -10.80
CA MET A 93 -2.44 -0.38 -10.37
C MET A 93 -3.58 0.50 -9.84
N THR A 94 -4.76 0.42 -10.45
CA THR A 94 -5.94 1.18 -10.03
C THR A 94 -6.37 0.81 -8.61
N ILE A 95 -6.34 -0.48 -8.28
CA ILE A 95 -6.69 -0.98 -6.95
C ILE A 95 -5.68 -0.50 -5.90
N VAL A 96 -4.37 -0.58 -6.20
CA VAL A 96 -3.33 -0.07 -5.29
C VAL A 96 -3.46 1.45 -5.09
N HIS A 97 -3.65 2.21 -6.17
CA HIS A 97 -3.84 3.66 -6.08
C HIS A 97 -5.07 4.03 -5.25
N TRP A 98 -6.19 3.33 -5.43
CA TRP A 98 -7.39 3.53 -4.63
C TRP A 98 -7.15 3.25 -3.13
N ALA A 99 -6.46 2.14 -2.81
CA ALA A 99 -6.15 1.78 -1.43
C ALA A 99 -5.27 2.84 -0.75
N ILE A 100 -4.25 3.35 -1.44
CA ILE A 100 -3.40 4.43 -0.93
C ILE A 100 -4.16 5.75 -0.80
N GLY A 101 -4.96 6.12 -1.80
CA GLY A 101 -5.78 7.33 -1.75
C GLY A 101 -6.82 7.29 -0.62
N MET A 102 -7.29 6.10 -0.21
CA MET A 102 -8.14 5.93 0.97
C MET A 102 -7.38 6.25 2.27
N VAL A 103 -6.15 5.75 2.41
CA VAL A 103 -5.30 5.99 3.59
C VAL A 103 -4.92 7.48 3.68
N GLN A 104 -4.51 8.09 2.56
CA GLN A 104 -4.05 9.48 2.51
C GLN A 104 -5.14 10.49 2.86
N ARG A 105 -6.38 10.30 2.38
CA ARG A 105 -7.52 11.21 2.65
C ARG A 105 -7.90 11.33 4.13
N GLN A 106 -7.33 10.48 4.98
CA GLN A 106 -7.64 10.43 6.41
C GLN A 106 -6.40 10.74 7.26
N LEU A 107 -5.27 11.09 6.64
CA LEU A 107 -4.16 11.73 7.33
C LEU A 107 -4.61 13.14 7.75
N PRO A 108 -4.32 13.57 8.99
CA PRO A 108 -4.60 14.93 9.39
C PRO A 108 -3.89 15.88 8.42
N VAL A 109 -4.66 16.77 7.77
CA VAL A 109 -4.09 17.89 7.02
C VAL A 109 -3.23 18.63 8.02
N GLN A 110 -1.90 18.62 7.83
CA GLN A 110 -1.04 19.46 8.66
C GLN A 110 -1.60 20.88 8.54
N PRO A 111 -1.98 21.53 9.65
CA PRO A 111 -2.37 22.93 9.58
C PRO A 111 -1.17 23.65 8.97
N GLN A 112 -1.35 24.20 7.77
CA GLN A 112 -0.35 25.05 7.15
C GLN A 112 -0.01 26.11 8.19
N SER A 113 1.23 26.08 8.68
CA SER A 113 1.75 27.09 9.58
C SER A 113 1.41 28.45 8.99
N ALA A 114 0.54 29.19 9.67
CA ALA A 114 0.13 30.51 9.23
C ALA A 114 1.38 31.33 8.90
N PRO A 115 1.42 32.08 7.79
CA PRO A 115 2.55 32.94 7.49
C PRO A 115 2.77 33.90 8.66
N PRO A 116 4.04 34.21 9.03
CA PRO A 116 4.31 35.14 10.10
C PRO A 116 3.58 36.44 9.79
N ALA A 117 2.78 36.91 10.74
CA ALA A 117 2.09 38.19 10.61
C ALA A 117 3.16 39.27 10.41
N ASP A 118 3.15 39.87 9.21
CA ASP A 118 3.88 41.08 8.90
C ASP A 118 3.56 42.12 9.99
N GLN A 119 4.59 42.49 10.75
CA GLN A 119 4.54 43.64 11.64
C GLN A 119 4.96 44.88 10.85
N PRO A 120 4.06 45.85 10.69
CA PRO A 120 4.42 47.26 10.70
C PRO A 120 4.18 47.89 12.08
#